data_AF-A0A2P1FZW1-F1
#
_entry.id   AF-A0A2P1FZW1-F1
#
_cell.length_a   1.000
_cell.length_b   1.000
_cell.length_c   1.000
_cell.angle_alpha   90.00
_cell.angle_beta   90.00
_cell.angle_gamma   90.00
#
_symmetry.space_group_name_H-M   'P 1'
#
loop_
_entity.id
_entity.type
_entity.pdbx_description
1 polymer ?
#
loop_
_entity_poly.entity_id
_entity_poly.type
_entity_poly.pdbx_seq_one_letter_code
_entity_poly.pdbx_strand_id
1 'polypeptide(L)'
;ASTLSHLRRTNTPNGRDGKLAKPRQLHNTHWGLVCPAETPEGQACGLVKNLSLMCYVSVGSPSEPLIEFMINRGMEVVEEYEPLRYPHATKIFVNGVWCGVHSDPKHLVSQVLDTRRKSYLQYEVSLVRDIRDREFKVFSDAGRVMRPVFTVQQEDDHESGIAKGALVLTKDLVNKLAKEQAEPPEDPSM
;
A
#
# COMPACT_ATOMS: atom_id res chain seq x y z
N ALA A 1 5.81 -29.52 3.02
CA ALA A 1 5.72 -28.44 4.04
C ALA A 1 7.03 -27.63 4.15
N SER A 2 8.19 -28.25 4.38
CA SER A 2 9.48 -27.55 4.57
C SER A 2 9.88 -26.61 3.42
N THR A 3 9.77 -27.04 2.16
CA THR A 3 10.19 -26.24 0.99
C THR A 3 9.46 -24.90 0.86
N LEU A 4 8.15 -24.87 1.12
CA LEU A 4 7.35 -23.63 1.05
C LEU A 4 7.73 -22.64 2.15
N SER A 5 7.99 -23.12 3.37
CA SER A 5 8.48 -22.29 4.48
C SER A 5 9.84 -21.68 4.12
N HIS A 6 10.75 -22.47 3.54
CA HIS A 6 12.05 -21.99 3.09
C HIS A 6 11.97 -20.85 2.07
N LEU A 7 11.02 -20.88 1.12
CA LEU A 7 10.81 -19.80 0.14
C LEU A 7 10.27 -18.50 0.76
N ARG A 8 9.61 -18.57 1.91
CA ARG A 8 9.00 -17.42 2.60
C ARG A 8 9.88 -16.83 3.70
N ARG A 9 11.09 -17.35 3.84
CA ARG A 9 12.03 -16.98 4.89
C ARG A 9 12.73 -15.67 4.55
N THR A 10 12.75 -14.74 5.50
CA THR A 10 13.54 -13.51 5.46
C THR A 10 14.59 -13.53 6.55
N ASN A 11 15.76 -12.98 6.24
CA ASN A 11 16.89 -12.93 7.16
C ASN A 11 17.24 -11.47 7.46
N THR A 12 17.27 -11.12 8.74
CA THR A 12 17.75 -9.81 9.17
C THR A 12 19.28 -9.78 9.02
N PRO A 13 19.88 -8.79 8.33
CA PRO A 13 21.33 -8.73 8.08
C PRO A 13 22.13 -8.31 9.32
N ASN A 14 21.96 -9.04 10.43
CA ASN A 14 22.65 -8.83 11.69
C ASN A 14 23.53 -10.03 12.01
N GLY A 15 24.71 -9.77 12.59
CA GLY A 15 25.58 -10.81 13.12
C GLY A 15 24.87 -11.64 14.18
N ARG A 16 25.01 -12.97 14.10
CA ARG A 16 24.38 -13.91 15.04
C ARG A 16 25.01 -13.86 16.43
N ASP A 17 26.22 -13.33 16.53
CA ASP A 17 27.00 -13.20 17.78
C ASP A 17 26.48 -12.06 18.68
N GLY A 18 25.63 -11.18 18.15
CA GLY A 18 25.04 -10.07 18.89
C GLY A 18 23.83 -10.49 19.74
N LYS A 19 23.92 -10.26 21.07
CA LYS A 19 22.80 -10.39 22.03
C LYS A 19 21.87 -9.16 22.03
N LEU A 20 21.70 -8.49 20.88
CA LEU A 20 20.81 -7.34 20.78
C LEU A 20 19.35 -7.82 20.81
N ALA A 21 18.63 -7.48 21.89
CA ALA A 21 17.24 -7.93 22.08
C ALA A 21 16.26 -7.24 21.11
N LYS A 22 16.43 -5.94 20.85
CA LYS A 22 15.47 -5.15 20.06
C LYS A 22 15.14 -5.70 18.66
N PRO A 23 16.11 -6.08 17.80
CA PRO A 23 15.77 -6.63 16.48
C PRO A 23 15.14 -8.02 16.52
N ARG A 24 15.27 -8.74 17.66
CA ARG A 24 14.76 -10.09 17.86
C ARG A 24 13.35 -10.12 18.46
N GLN A 25 13.01 -9.09 19.23
CA GLN A 25 11.69 -8.98 19.86
C GLN A 25 10.60 -8.85 18.81
N LEU A 26 9.47 -9.53 19.07
CA LEU A 26 8.28 -9.37 18.26
C LEU A 26 7.76 -7.93 18.45
N HIS A 27 7.63 -7.20 17.35
CA HIS A 27 7.10 -5.84 17.33
C HIS A 27 5.68 -5.85 16.78
N ASN A 28 4.83 -4.92 17.25
CA ASN A 28 3.42 -4.85 16.84
C ASN A 28 3.24 -4.64 15.33
N THR A 29 4.21 -4.01 14.66
CA THR A 29 4.20 -3.83 13.19
C THR A 29 4.32 -5.14 12.42
N HIS A 30 4.73 -6.25 13.05
CA HIS A 30 4.77 -7.57 12.40
C HIS A 30 3.39 -8.19 12.22
N TRP A 31 2.39 -7.75 13.00
CA TRP A 31 1.05 -8.35 12.99
C TRP A 31 0.50 -8.37 11.57
N GLY A 32 0.05 -9.54 11.12
CA GLY A 32 -0.53 -9.77 9.79
C GLY A 32 0.45 -9.66 8.60
N LEU A 33 1.77 -9.57 8.84
CA LEU A 33 2.81 -9.57 7.80
C LEU A 33 3.77 -10.75 7.98
N VAL A 34 4.15 -11.04 9.22
CA VAL A 34 5.11 -12.09 9.58
C VAL A 34 4.44 -13.08 10.55
N CYS A 35 4.78 -14.37 10.44
CA CYS A 35 4.35 -15.38 11.40
C CYS A 35 4.99 -15.12 12.77
N PRO A 36 4.21 -14.97 13.86
CA PRO A 36 4.77 -14.63 15.17
C PRO A 36 5.52 -15.78 15.85
N ALA A 37 5.24 -17.03 15.45
CA ALA A 37 5.79 -18.23 16.10
C ALA A 37 6.89 -18.93 15.29
N GLU A 38 6.90 -18.78 13.96
CA GLU A 38 7.80 -19.53 13.09
C GLU A 38 9.18 -18.86 12.98
N THR A 39 9.99 -19.03 14.02
CA THR A 39 11.39 -18.60 14.07
C THR A 39 12.25 -19.72 14.68
N PRO A 40 13.51 -19.92 14.26
CA PRO A 40 14.38 -20.92 14.86
C PRO A 40 14.70 -20.61 16.33
N GLU A 41 14.97 -21.64 17.11
CA GLU A 41 15.48 -21.48 18.47
C GLU A 41 16.95 -20.98 18.49
N GLY A 42 17.39 -20.46 19.64
CA GLY A 42 18.79 -20.08 19.86
C GLY A 42 19.21 -18.79 19.13
N GLN A 43 20.41 -18.80 18.55
CA GLN A 43 21.07 -17.58 18.06
C GLN A 43 20.38 -16.90 16.87
N ALA A 44 19.50 -17.60 16.15
CA ALA A 44 18.73 -17.05 15.03
C ALA A 44 17.31 -16.59 15.43
N CYS A 45 16.90 -16.79 16.69
CA CYS A 45 15.58 -16.42 17.17
C CYS A 45 15.31 -14.92 16.95
N GLY A 46 14.20 -14.64 16.28
CA GLY A 46 13.75 -13.29 15.90
C GLY A 46 14.50 -12.64 14.72
N LEU A 47 15.64 -13.20 14.30
CA LEU A 47 16.39 -12.71 13.13
C LEU A 47 15.91 -13.34 11.83
N VAL A 48 15.54 -14.62 11.91
CA VAL A 48 14.89 -15.34 10.83
C VAL A 48 13.38 -15.26 11.03
N LYS A 49 12.69 -14.74 10.02
CA LYS A 49 11.25 -14.49 10.03
C LYS A 49 10.63 -15.18 8.82
N ASN A 50 9.36 -15.57 8.92
CA ASN A 50 8.61 -16.15 7.80
C ASN A 50 7.41 -15.26 7.48
N LEU A 51 7.21 -14.96 6.20
CA LEU A 51 6.07 -14.16 5.74
C LEU A 51 4.75 -14.89 6.02
N SER A 52 3.78 -14.18 6.60
CA SER A 52 2.43 -14.69 6.85
C SER A 52 1.72 -15.08 5.55
N LEU A 53 0.74 -15.99 5.60
CA LEU A 53 0.09 -16.58 4.42
C LEU A 53 -0.36 -15.55 3.36
N MET A 54 -1.00 -14.47 3.79
CA MET A 54 -1.53 -13.40 2.94
C MET A 54 -0.54 -12.26 2.66
N CYS A 55 0.70 -12.37 3.14
CA CYS A 55 1.70 -11.34 2.89
C CYS A 55 2.09 -11.33 1.41
N TYR A 56 2.07 -10.13 0.83
CA TYR A 56 2.54 -9.84 -0.52
C TYR A 56 3.73 -8.89 -0.43
N VAL A 57 4.72 -9.05 -1.30
CA VAL A 57 5.89 -8.17 -1.39
C VAL A 57 5.79 -7.38 -2.69
N SER A 58 5.82 -6.03 -2.61
CA SER A 58 5.73 -5.18 -3.79
C SER A 58 6.87 -5.43 -4.77
N VAL A 59 6.53 -5.39 -6.06
CA VAL A 59 7.49 -5.54 -7.17
C VAL A 59 7.95 -4.18 -7.70
N GLY A 60 7.16 -3.13 -7.42
CA GLY A 60 7.45 -1.76 -7.80
C GLY A 60 6.78 -1.38 -9.13
N SER A 61 6.40 -0.10 -9.22
CA SER A 61 5.80 0.48 -10.41
C SER A 61 6.40 1.86 -10.71
N PRO A 62 6.46 2.26 -12.00
CA PRO A 62 6.88 3.61 -12.37
C PRO A 62 6.06 4.69 -11.65
N SER A 63 6.73 5.73 -11.17
CA SER A 63 6.10 6.82 -10.42
C SER A 63 5.79 8.04 -11.28
N GLU A 64 6.43 8.17 -12.43
CA GLU A 64 6.33 9.33 -13.33
C GLU A 64 4.88 9.60 -13.77
N PRO A 65 4.09 8.60 -14.22
CA PRO A 65 2.70 8.85 -14.61
C PRO A 65 1.83 9.36 -13.46
N LEU A 66 2.15 8.96 -12.23
CA LEU A 66 1.43 9.41 -11.05
C LEU A 66 1.78 10.86 -10.69
N ILE A 67 3.03 11.28 -10.88
CA ILE A 67 3.46 12.67 -10.69
C ILE A 67 2.73 13.56 -11.70
N GLU A 68 2.74 13.20 -12.99
CA GLU A 68 2.00 13.93 -14.04
C GLU A 68 0.51 14.02 -13.74
N PHE A 69 -0.11 12.92 -13.29
CA PHE A 69 -1.50 12.92 -12.85
C PHE A 69 -1.75 13.92 -11.71
N MET A 70 -0.87 13.98 -10.71
CA MET A 70 -1.03 14.92 -9.60
C MET A 70 -0.85 16.37 -10.04
N ILE A 71 0.09 16.67 -10.95
CA ILE A 71 0.28 18.01 -11.54
C ILE A 71 -1.01 18.44 -12.25
N ASN A 72 -1.57 17.56 -13.11
CA ASN A 72 -2.82 17.82 -13.83
C ASN A 72 -4.04 17.99 -12.91
N ARG A 73 -3.94 17.56 -11.64
CA ARG A 73 -4.98 17.74 -10.61
C ARG A 73 -4.72 18.92 -9.67
N GLY A 74 -3.75 19.78 -9.98
CA GLY A 74 -3.50 21.02 -9.24
C GLY A 74 -2.38 20.92 -8.21
N MET A 75 -1.51 19.91 -8.30
CA MET A 75 -0.23 19.94 -7.57
C MET A 75 0.69 20.97 -8.22
N GLU A 76 1.14 21.94 -7.44
CA GLU A 76 2.19 22.88 -7.84
C GLU A 76 3.55 22.21 -7.61
N VAL A 77 4.42 22.24 -8.62
CA VAL A 77 5.76 21.66 -8.52
C VAL A 77 6.62 22.45 -7.52
N VAL A 78 7.57 21.77 -6.86
CA VAL A 78 8.35 22.37 -5.78
C VAL A 78 9.16 23.58 -6.25
N GLU A 79 9.58 23.60 -7.51
CA GLU A 79 10.34 24.68 -8.14
C GLU A 79 9.53 25.98 -8.29
N GLU A 80 8.20 25.86 -8.42
CA GLU A 80 7.27 26.99 -8.59
C GLU A 80 6.64 27.42 -7.25
N TYR A 81 6.90 26.67 -6.18
CA TYR A 81 6.28 26.90 -4.88
C TYR A 81 6.86 28.11 -4.17
N GLU A 82 6.00 29.09 -3.85
CA GLU A 82 6.31 30.23 -3.00
C GLU A 82 5.76 30.06 -1.57
N PRO A 83 6.63 29.81 -0.56
CA PRO A 83 6.17 29.51 0.81
C PRO A 83 5.34 30.64 1.46
N LEU A 84 5.63 31.90 1.12
CA LEU A 84 4.92 33.06 1.65
C LEU A 84 3.49 33.15 1.12
N ARG A 85 3.25 32.64 -0.09
CA ARG A 85 1.93 32.67 -0.73
C ARG A 85 1.01 31.60 -0.17
N TYR A 86 1.54 30.39 0.08
CA TYR A 86 0.76 29.28 0.63
C TYR A 86 1.48 28.60 1.81
N PRO A 87 1.51 29.21 3.01
CA PRO A 87 2.22 28.69 4.18
C PRO A 87 1.58 27.42 4.77
N HIS A 88 0.36 27.09 4.34
CA HIS A 88 -0.40 25.93 4.80
C HIS A 88 -0.63 24.85 3.75
N ALA A 89 0.03 24.95 2.60
CA ALA A 89 -0.01 23.90 1.60
C ALA A 89 0.56 22.58 2.14
N THR A 90 -0.01 21.46 1.67
CA THR A 90 0.46 20.12 2.02
C THR A 90 1.55 19.69 1.08
N LYS A 91 2.69 19.24 1.61
CA LYS A 91 3.83 18.76 0.84
C LYS A 91 3.52 17.38 0.26
N ILE A 92 3.90 17.14 -0.98
CA ILE A 92 3.69 15.86 -1.67
C ILE A 92 5.03 15.20 -1.90
N PHE A 93 5.19 13.99 -1.36
CA PHE A 93 6.38 13.17 -1.50
C PHE A 93 6.08 11.92 -2.31
N VAL A 94 6.95 11.61 -3.27
CA VAL A 94 6.90 10.35 -4.02
C VAL A 94 8.23 9.63 -3.84
N ASN A 95 8.20 8.43 -3.27
CA ASN A 95 9.40 7.64 -2.96
C ASN A 95 10.46 8.43 -2.16
N GLY A 96 10.00 9.34 -1.28
CA GLY A 96 10.86 10.20 -0.46
C GLY A 96 11.32 11.50 -1.12
N VAL A 97 11.08 11.69 -2.43
CA VAL A 97 11.37 12.93 -3.14
C VAL A 97 10.24 13.91 -2.94
N TRP A 98 10.54 15.15 -2.54
CA TRP A 98 9.55 16.22 -2.46
C TRP A 98 9.25 16.74 -3.87
N CYS A 99 8.08 16.39 -4.41
CA CYS A 99 7.71 16.73 -5.79
C CYS A 99 6.97 18.07 -5.90
N GLY A 100 6.21 18.45 -4.87
CA GLY A 100 5.37 19.63 -4.95
C GLY A 100 4.51 19.86 -3.72
N VAL A 101 3.54 20.75 -3.86
CA VAL A 101 2.56 21.07 -2.83
C VAL A 101 1.15 21.10 -3.40
N HIS A 102 0.15 20.97 -2.53
CA HIS A 102 -1.24 21.11 -2.91
C HIS A 102 -2.03 21.83 -1.80
N SER A 103 -2.91 22.75 -2.20
CA SER A 103 -3.73 23.55 -1.29
C SER A 103 -4.91 22.76 -0.70
N ASP A 104 -5.56 21.91 -1.51
CA ASP A 104 -6.60 20.96 -1.07
C ASP A 104 -6.15 19.48 -1.13
N PRO A 105 -5.35 19.01 -0.15
CA PRO A 105 -4.88 17.63 -0.14
C PRO A 105 -6.00 16.60 0.04
N LYS A 106 -7.16 16.97 0.61
CA LYS A 106 -8.25 16.01 0.84
C LYS A 106 -8.82 15.56 -0.49
N HIS A 107 -9.06 16.52 -1.39
CA HIS A 107 -9.54 16.26 -2.74
C HIS A 107 -8.53 15.44 -3.55
N LEU A 108 -7.26 15.85 -3.59
CA LEU A 108 -6.22 15.13 -4.32
C LEU A 108 -6.08 13.66 -3.86
N VAL A 109 -6.03 13.44 -2.54
CA VAL A 109 -5.91 12.08 -1.97
C VAL A 109 -7.10 11.21 -2.37
N SER A 110 -8.31 11.76 -2.37
CA SER A 110 -9.51 11.04 -2.80
C SER A 110 -9.41 10.61 -4.26
N GLN A 111 -8.95 11.50 -5.14
CA GLN A 111 -8.79 11.21 -6.56
C GLN A 111 -7.72 10.13 -6.81
N VAL A 112 -6.55 10.24 -6.18
CA VAL A 112 -5.47 9.24 -6.32
C VAL A 112 -5.92 7.88 -5.76
N LEU A 113 -6.65 7.87 -4.64
CA LEU A 113 -7.19 6.65 -4.06
C LEU A 113 -8.22 5.98 -4.98
N ASP A 114 -9.09 6.77 -5.63
CA ASP A 114 -10.08 6.27 -6.59
C ASP A 114 -9.40 5.64 -7.81
N THR A 115 -8.36 6.28 -8.36
CA THR A 115 -7.53 5.73 -9.44
C THR A 115 -6.92 4.37 -9.06
N ARG A 116 -6.51 4.19 -7.81
CA ARG A 116 -6.03 2.89 -7.28
C ARG A 116 -7.14 1.86 -7.14
N ARG A 117 -8.33 2.26 -6.70
CA ARG A 117 -9.50 1.37 -6.54
C ARG A 117 -10.07 0.89 -7.87
N LYS A 118 -9.96 1.72 -8.91
CA LYS A 118 -10.35 1.40 -10.29
C LYS A 118 -9.24 0.70 -11.10
N SER A 119 -8.13 0.33 -10.46
CA SER A 119 -6.98 -0.37 -11.06
C SER A 119 -6.24 0.40 -12.18
N TYR A 120 -6.46 1.71 -12.33
CA TYR A 120 -5.63 2.56 -13.18
C TYR A 120 -4.24 2.79 -12.58
N LEU A 121 -4.18 2.87 -11.25
CA LEU A 121 -2.94 2.85 -10.47
C LEU A 121 -2.74 1.46 -9.88
N GLN A 122 -1.51 0.96 -9.93
CA GLN A 122 -1.18 -0.35 -9.35
C GLN A 122 -1.61 -0.43 -7.88
N TYR A 123 -2.25 -1.54 -7.51
CA TYR A 123 -2.78 -1.76 -6.15
C TYR A 123 -1.68 -1.72 -5.08
N GLU A 124 -0.44 -2.01 -5.48
CA GLU A 124 0.71 -1.96 -4.60
C GLU A 124 1.17 -0.54 -4.25
N VAL A 125 0.67 0.53 -4.89
CA VAL A 125 1.06 1.89 -4.53
C VAL A 125 0.48 2.26 -3.16
N SER A 126 1.36 2.62 -2.21
CA SER A 126 0.98 3.05 -0.87
C SER A 126 0.70 4.54 -0.85
N LEU A 127 -0.40 4.94 -0.20
CA LEU A 127 -0.87 6.31 -0.10
C LEU A 127 -1.02 6.64 1.39
N VAL A 128 -0.27 7.63 1.88
CA VAL A 128 -0.27 8.03 3.29
C VAL A 128 -0.49 9.53 3.40
N ARG A 129 -1.60 9.94 4.02
CA ARG A 129 -1.88 11.34 4.32
C ARG A 129 -1.60 11.61 5.80
N ASP A 130 -0.50 12.31 6.08
CA ASP A 130 -0.19 12.83 7.41
C ASP A 130 -0.76 14.25 7.56
N ILE A 131 -1.85 14.36 8.31
CA ILE A 131 -2.55 15.62 8.55
C ILE A 131 -1.73 16.54 9.47
N ARG A 132 -0.98 15.97 10.42
CA ARG A 132 -0.24 16.74 11.43
C ARG A 132 0.97 17.41 10.80
N ASP A 133 1.75 16.65 10.04
CA ASP A 133 2.96 17.14 9.40
C ASP A 133 2.68 17.83 8.06
N ARG A 134 1.41 17.80 7.61
CA ARG A 134 0.93 18.32 6.33
C ARG A 134 1.72 17.70 5.18
N GLU A 135 1.72 16.37 5.13
CA GLU A 135 2.42 15.60 4.12
C GLU A 135 1.49 14.56 3.49
N PHE A 136 1.56 14.46 2.16
CA PHE A 136 1.02 13.34 1.42
C PHE A 136 2.17 12.54 0.83
N LYS A 137 2.35 11.30 1.30
CA LYS A 137 3.46 10.42 0.92
C LYS A 137 2.93 9.29 0.06
N VAL A 138 3.54 9.13 -1.11
CA VAL A 138 3.26 8.05 -2.03
C VAL A 138 4.50 7.18 -2.18
N PHE A 139 4.31 5.86 -2.10
CA PHE A 139 5.38 4.89 -2.29
C PHE A 139 4.98 3.90 -3.38
N SER A 140 5.76 3.84 -4.45
CA SER A 140 5.63 2.90 -5.56
C SER A 140 6.85 1.98 -5.70
N ASP A 141 7.79 2.05 -4.77
CA ASP A 141 8.99 1.21 -4.71
C ASP A 141 8.69 -0.26 -4.41
N ALA A 142 9.66 -1.11 -4.75
CA ALA A 142 9.65 -2.54 -4.50
C ALA A 142 10.07 -2.87 -3.06
N GLY A 143 9.70 -4.07 -2.58
CA GLY A 143 10.13 -4.59 -1.27
C GLY A 143 9.24 -4.23 -0.08
N ARG A 144 8.13 -3.51 -0.30
CA ARG A 144 7.14 -3.23 0.74
C ARG A 144 6.32 -4.49 1.02
N VAL A 145 6.19 -4.84 2.30
CA VAL A 145 5.34 -5.94 2.75
C VAL A 145 3.91 -5.45 2.98
N MET A 146 2.95 -6.11 2.35
CA MET A 146 1.55 -5.72 2.32
C MET A 146 0.65 -6.90 2.68
N ARG A 147 -0.59 -6.61 3.05
CA ARG A 147 -1.64 -7.62 3.24
C ARG A 147 -2.96 -7.13 2.66
N PRO A 148 -3.73 -7.99 1.98
CA PRO A 148 -5.09 -7.67 1.59
C PRO A 148 -5.98 -7.51 2.83
N VAL A 149 -6.89 -6.53 2.79
CA VAL A 149 -7.90 -6.29 3.80
C VAL A 149 -9.22 -5.94 3.12
N PHE A 150 -10.34 -6.22 3.79
CA PHE A 150 -11.63 -5.74 3.29
C PHE A 150 -11.73 -4.23 3.48
N THR A 151 -12.27 -3.57 2.46
CA THR A 151 -12.52 -2.13 2.48
C THR A 151 -13.99 -1.90 2.83
N VAL A 152 -14.22 -0.97 3.76
CA VAL A 152 -15.55 -0.48 4.13
C VAL A 152 -15.83 0.81 3.37
N GLN A 153 -17.01 0.90 2.78
CA GLN A 153 -17.47 2.06 2.04
C GLN A 153 -17.65 3.25 3.00
N GLN A 154 -17.04 4.40 2.67
CA GLN A 154 -16.98 5.56 3.57
C GLN A 154 -18.10 6.58 3.33
N GLU A 155 -18.65 6.60 2.12
CA GLU A 155 -19.70 7.53 1.65
C GLU A 155 -20.71 6.73 0.83
N ASP A 156 -21.95 7.19 0.75
CA ASP A 156 -22.97 6.49 -0.03
C ASP A 156 -22.60 6.50 -1.51
N ASP A 157 -22.44 5.32 -2.09
CA ASP A 157 -22.11 5.17 -3.50
C ASP A 157 -23.41 4.90 -4.28
N HIS A 158 -23.90 5.93 -4.95
CA HIS A 158 -25.11 5.84 -5.76
C HIS A 158 -24.90 5.07 -7.06
N GLU A 159 -23.66 4.94 -7.56
CA GLU A 159 -23.36 4.17 -8.79
C GLU A 159 -23.42 2.67 -8.53
N SER A 160 -22.78 2.22 -7.44
CA SER A 160 -22.78 0.80 -7.07
C SER A 160 -23.95 0.39 -6.17
N GLY A 161 -24.71 1.35 -5.64
CA GLY A 161 -25.81 1.12 -4.69
C GLY A 161 -25.33 0.68 -3.30
N ILE A 162 -24.05 0.81 -3.00
CA ILE A 162 -23.46 0.40 -1.72
C ILE A 162 -23.58 1.54 -0.71
N ALA A 163 -24.37 1.31 0.33
CA ALA A 163 -24.51 2.25 1.43
C ALA A 163 -23.21 2.41 2.24
N LYS A 164 -23.04 3.58 2.84
CA LYS A 164 -21.97 3.85 3.79
C LYS A 164 -21.94 2.81 4.91
N GLY A 165 -20.75 2.32 5.23
CA GLY A 165 -20.53 1.32 6.27
C GLY A 165 -20.64 -0.13 5.80
N ALA A 166 -21.09 -0.38 4.57
CA ALA A 166 -21.08 -1.72 3.99
C ALA A 166 -19.68 -2.12 3.48
N LEU A 167 -19.45 -3.43 3.34
CA LEU A 167 -18.25 -3.96 2.69
C LEU A 167 -18.33 -3.73 1.18
N VAL A 168 -17.23 -3.27 0.59
CA VAL A 168 -17.14 -3.08 -0.87
C VAL A 168 -17.15 -4.43 -1.61
N LEU A 169 -16.52 -5.46 -1.04
CA LEU A 169 -16.58 -6.81 -1.60
C LEU A 169 -17.85 -7.53 -1.14
N THR A 170 -18.79 -7.74 -2.07
CA THR A 170 -20.03 -8.50 -1.80
C THR A 170 -19.93 -9.93 -2.34
N LYS A 171 -20.82 -10.81 -1.87
CA LYS A 171 -20.92 -12.19 -2.40
C LYS A 171 -21.33 -12.20 -3.86
N ASP A 172 -22.11 -11.24 -4.31
CA ASP A 172 -22.51 -11.12 -5.71
C ASP A 172 -21.31 -10.84 -6.61
N LEU A 173 -20.38 -9.95 -6.20
CA LEU A 173 -19.11 -9.74 -6.91
C LEU A 173 -18.28 -11.03 -6.97
N VAL A 174 -18.16 -11.75 -5.84
CA VAL A 174 -17.38 -13.00 -5.80
C VAL A 174 -17.97 -14.05 -6.73
N ASN A 175 -19.30 -14.21 -6.72
CA ASN A 175 -19.99 -15.16 -7.59
C ASN A 175 -19.90 -14.76 -9.06
N LYS A 176 -19.98 -13.47 -9.37
CA LYS A 176 -19.79 -12.94 -10.72
C LYS A 176 -18.38 -13.23 -11.24
N LEU A 177 -17.35 -12.92 -10.46
CA LEU A 177 -15.95 -13.22 -10.81
C LEU A 177 -15.70 -14.73 -10.95
N ALA A 178 -16.30 -15.55 -10.09
CA ALA A 178 -16.19 -17.01 -10.19
C ALA A 178 -16.86 -17.54 -11.47
N LYS A 179 -17.99 -16.94 -11.87
CA LYS A 179 -18.67 -17.27 -13.13
C LYS A 179 -17.84 -16.84 -14.34
N GLU A 180 -17.31 -15.62 -14.36
CA GLU A 180 -16.44 -15.13 -15.44
C GLU A 180 -15.16 -15.98 -15.59
N GLN A 181 -14.61 -16.49 -14.49
CA GLN A 181 -13.47 -17.42 -14.55
C GLN A 181 -13.85 -18.82 -15.07
N ALA A 182 -15.05 -19.29 -14.78
CA ALA A 182 -15.55 -20.59 -15.25
C ALA A 182 -16.00 -20.55 -16.72
N GLU A 183 -16.55 -19.41 -17.14
CA GLU A 183 -17.04 -19.12 -18.48
C GLU A 183 -16.29 -17.91 -19.05
N PRO A 184 -15.00 -18.06 -19.41
CA PRO A 184 -14.24 -16.96 -19.98
C PRO A 184 -14.91 -16.50 -21.28
N PRO A 185 -15.08 -15.19 -21.50
CA PRO A 185 -15.64 -14.69 -22.75
C PRO A 185 -14.79 -15.13 -23.94
N GLU A 186 -15.43 -15.46 -25.07
CA GLU A 186 -14.75 -15.90 -26.28
C GLU A 186 -13.77 -14.85 -26.84
N ASP A 187 -14.01 -13.57 -26.53
CA ASP A 187 -13.12 -12.46 -26.85
C ASP A 187 -12.49 -11.89 -25.57
N PRO A 188 -11.18 -12.05 -25.35
CA PRO A 188 -10.48 -11.52 -24.17
C PRO A 188 -10.28 -10.00 -24.19
N SER A 189 -10.78 -9.29 -25.21
CA SER A 189 -10.62 -7.83 -25.37
C SER A 189 -11.88 -6.99 -25.07
N MET A 190 -13.01 -7.63 -24.75
CA MET A 190 -14.28 -6.96 -24.38
C MET A 190 -14.54 -6.95 -22.88
#